data_AF-A0AAW1U3D1-F1
#
_entry.id   AF-A0AAW1U3D1-F1
#
_cell.length_a   1.000
_cell.length_b   1.000
_cell.length_c   1.000
_cell.angle_alpha   90.00
_cell.angle_beta   90.00
_cell.angle_gamma   90.00
#
_symmetry.space_group_name_H-M   'P 1'
#
loop_
_entity.id
_entity.type
_entity.pdbx_description
1 polymer ?
#
loop_
_entity_poly.entity_id
_entity_poly.type
_entity_poly.pdbx_seq_one_letter_code
_entity_poly.pdbx_strand_id
1 'polypeptide(L)'
;MNARLQMNIYIEPSPQISMYADAPSALFPVMWFHHSMKMPTLGAFMLGILVNLKAIFIFLGILLCLIGILTYVYFVFGCRRKQKIISDINRYQLSKEMKPLKEKHGNG
;
A
#
# COMPACT_ATOMS: atom_id res chain seq x y z
N MET A 1 11.29 14.59 18.22
CA MET A 1 12.48 14.14 18.99
C MET A 1 13.04 15.34 19.73
N ASN A 2 13.40 15.17 21.01
CA ASN A 2 13.99 16.23 21.81
C ASN A 2 15.41 15.82 22.21
N ALA A 3 16.40 16.60 21.82
CA ALA A 3 17.79 16.41 22.23
C ALA A 3 18.21 17.57 23.12
N ARG A 4 18.88 17.26 24.24
CA ARG A 4 19.42 18.24 25.18
C ARG A 4 20.93 18.06 25.22
N LEU A 5 21.66 19.12 24.91
CA LEU A 5 23.11 19.15 24.97
C LEU A 5 23.54 20.25 25.94
N GLN A 6 24.48 19.93 26.82
CA GLN A 6 25.08 20.89 27.72
C GLN A 6 26.57 21.01 27.37
N MET A 7 27.04 22.23 27.16
CA MET A 7 28.45 22.52 26.95
C MET A 7 29.06 23.00 28.26
N ASN A 8 30.03 22.23 28.74
CA ASN A 8 30.82 22.54 29.92
C ASN A 8 32.25 22.85 29.49
N ILE A 9 32.84 23.88 30.10
CA ILE A 9 34.25 24.21 29.92
C ILE A 9 34.97 23.83 31.20
N TYR A 10 36.08 23.13 31.07
CA TYR A 10 36.96 22.84 32.20
C TYR A 10 37.84 24.06 32.47
N ILE A 11 37.76 24.60 33.67
CA ILE A 11 38.59 25.70 34.13
C ILE A 11 39.61 25.14 35.11
N GLU A 12 40.85 25.57 34.97
CA GLU A 12 41.94 25.23 35.88
C GLU A 12 42.76 26.49 36.16
N PRO A 13 43.29 26.66 37.39
CA PRO A 13 44.11 27.81 37.70
C PRO A 13 45.39 27.84 36.86
N SER A 14 45.74 29.01 36.33
CA SER A 14 46.95 29.22 35.54
C SER A 14 47.74 30.42 36.07
N PRO A 15 49.00 30.22 36.52
CA PRO A 15 49.84 31.31 37.02
C PRO A 15 50.32 32.26 35.92
N GLN A 16 50.23 31.88 34.64
CA GLN A 16 50.60 32.74 33.51
C GLN A 16 49.51 33.78 33.16
N ILE A 17 48.27 33.60 33.63
CA ILE A 17 47.15 34.50 33.33
C ILE A 17 46.58 34.97 34.67
N SER A 18 46.82 36.24 35.06
CA SER A 18 46.47 36.71 36.41
C SER A 18 44.98 36.55 36.76
N MET A 19 44.08 36.60 35.76
CA MET A 19 42.64 36.40 35.94
C MET A 19 42.26 34.96 36.30
N TYR A 20 43.13 33.98 36.00
CA TYR A 20 42.92 32.57 36.32
C TYR A 20 43.84 32.09 37.46
N ALA A 21 44.61 32.97 38.11
CA ALA A 21 45.56 32.58 39.15
C ALA A 21 44.87 31.91 40.37
N ASP A 22 43.69 32.41 40.75
CA ASP A 22 42.87 31.90 41.87
C ASP A 22 41.57 31.22 41.40
N ALA A 23 41.50 30.80 40.12
CA ALA A 23 40.30 30.16 39.60
C ALA A 23 40.12 28.73 40.17
N PRO A 24 38.88 28.32 40.52
CA PRO A 24 38.62 26.96 40.98
C PRO A 24 38.74 25.97 39.83
N SER A 25 39.30 24.80 40.11
CA SER A 25 39.37 23.72 39.13
C SER A 25 38.02 22.98 39.05
N ALA A 26 37.23 23.28 38.03
CA ALA A 26 35.87 22.77 37.90
C ALA A 26 35.36 22.80 36.45
N LEU A 27 34.39 21.94 36.14
CA LEU A 27 33.60 22.03 34.91
C LEU A 27 32.53 23.09 35.06
N PHE A 28 32.71 24.23 34.40
CA PHE A 28 31.76 25.33 34.40
C PHE A 28 30.75 25.18 33.25
N PRO A 29 29.44 25.14 33.53
CA PRO A 29 28.43 25.07 32.49
C PRO A 29 28.27 26.43 31.81
N VAL A 30 28.53 26.47 30.50
CA VAL A 30 28.47 27.72 29.73
C VAL A 30 27.14 27.87 29.04
N MET A 31 26.63 26.79 28.44
CA MET A 31 25.41 26.86 27.65
C MET A 31 24.68 25.53 27.54
N TRP A 32 23.38 25.63 27.30
CA TRP A 32 22.45 24.51 27.21
C TRP A 32 21.65 24.66 25.92
N PHE A 33 21.76 23.68 25.03
CA PHE A 33 21.01 23.63 23.79
C PHE A 33 19.82 22.70 23.95
N HIS A 34 18.63 23.23 23.70
CA HIS A 34 17.41 22.44 23.59
C HIS A 34 17.00 22.38 22.12
N HIS A 35 17.24 21.24 21.48
CA HIS A 35 16.80 21.02 20.11
C HIS A 35 15.46 20.30 20.12
N SER A 36 14.39 21.05 19.87
CA SER A 36 13.05 20.49 19.67
C SER A 36 12.69 20.59 18.19
N MET A 37 12.83 19.47 17.47
CA MET A 37 12.32 19.37 16.11
C MET A 37 10.81 19.12 16.17
N LYS A 38 10.02 20.16 15.91
CA LYS A 38 8.59 20.01 15.58
C LYS A 38 8.49 19.70 14.10
N MET A 39 8.08 18.48 13.77
CA MET A 39 7.84 18.09 12.39
C MET A 39 6.58 18.84 11.89
N PRO A 40 6.65 19.57 10.77
CA PRO A 40 5.48 20.20 10.20
C PRO A 40 4.45 19.13 9.83
N THR A 41 3.17 19.40 10.09
CA THR A 41 2.07 18.45 9.89
C THR A 41 2.03 17.89 8.48
N LEU A 42 2.35 18.70 7.48
CA LEU A 42 2.46 18.30 6.07
C LEU A 42 3.59 17.29 5.83
N GLY A 43 4.76 17.50 6.45
CA GLY A 43 5.92 16.62 6.31
C GLY A 43 5.71 15.27 7.00
N ALA A 44 5.06 15.28 8.17
CA ALA A 44 4.68 14.04 8.86
C ALA A 44 3.69 13.20 8.04
N PHE A 45 2.74 13.84 7.35
CA PHE A 45 1.78 13.17 6.48
C PHE A 45 2.44 12.53 5.25
N MET A 46 3.31 13.27 4.55
CA MET A 46 4.06 12.75 3.41
C MET A 46 4.96 11.56 3.80
N LEU A 47 5.63 11.64 4.95
CA LEU A 47 6.42 10.52 5.47
C LEU A 47 5.54 9.33 5.84
N GLY A 48 4.36 9.58 6.42
CA GLY A 48 3.37 8.53 6.69
C GLY A 48 2.94 7.79 5.42
N ILE A 49 2.68 8.51 4.33
CA ILE A 49 2.37 7.90 3.03
C ILE A 49 3.58 7.14 2.49
N LEU A 50 4.78 7.71 2.55
CA LEU A 50 5.99 7.10 2.02
C LEU A 50 6.33 5.78 2.74
N VAL A 51 6.19 5.75 4.06
CA VAL A 51 6.39 4.53 4.88
C VAL A 51 5.34 3.47 4.55
N ASN A 52 4.09 3.87 4.28
CA ASN A 52 2.99 2.95 3.98
C ASN A 52 2.81 2.65 2.49
N LEU A 53 3.68 3.19 1.62
CA LEU A 53 3.56 3.09 0.17
C LEU A 53 3.47 1.63 -0.28
N LYS A 54 4.30 0.76 0.28
CA LYS A 54 4.30 -0.68 0.00
C LYS A 54 2.94 -1.32 0.37
N ALA A 55 2.37 -0.97 1.51
CA ALA A 55 1.06 -1.49 1.92
C ALA A 55 -0.04 -1.03 0.96
N ILE A 56 -0.02 0.24 0.56
CA ILE A 56 -0.99 0.81 -0.41
C ILE A 56 -0.94 0.04 -1.74
N PHE A 57 0.25 -0.21 -2.28
CA PHE A 57 0.40 -0.97 -3.53
C PHE A 57 -0.07 -2.43 -3.40
N ILE A 58 0.17 -3.08 -2.26
CA ILE A 58 -0.32 -4.44 -2.00
C ILE A 58 -1.85 -4.47 -1.98
N PHE A 59 -2.48 -3.54 -1.25
CA PHE A 59 -3.94 -3.44 -1.20
C PHE A 59 -4.54 -3.18 -2.58
N LEU A 60 -3.94 -2.26 -3.35
CA LEU A 60 -4.37 -1.96 -4.71
C LEU A 60 -4.25 -3.18 -5.62
N GLY A 61 -3.14 -3.92 -5.54
CA GLY A 61 -2.92 -5.15 -6.31
C GLY A 61 -3.94 -6.24 -6.00
N ILE A 62 -4.26 -6.44 -4.71
CA ILE A 62 -5.29 -7.39 -4.27
C ILE A 62 -6.66 -6.98 -4.82
N LEU A 63 -7.01 -5.70 -4.75
CA LEU A 63 -8.27 -5.19 -5.27
C LEU A 63 -8.40 -5.43 -6.78
N LEU A 64 -7.36 -5.13 -7.55
CA LEU A 64 -7.35 -5.39 -9.00
C LEU A 64 -7.45 -6.88 -9.32
N CYS A 65 -6.76 -7.74 -8.57
CA CYS A 65 -6.86 -9.19 -8.76
C CYS A 65 -8.28 -9.69 -8.51
N LEU A 66 -8.94 -9.23 -7.45
CA LEU A 66 -10.32 -9.59 -7.16
C LEU A 66 -11.27 -9.18 -8.29
N ILE A 67 -11.16 -7.94 -8.77
CA ILE A 67 -11.97 -7.45 -9.89
C ILE A 67 -11.71 -8.28 -11.15
N GLY A 68 -10.46 -8.63 -11.43
CA GLY A 68 -10.08 -9.49 -12.55
C GLY A 68 -10.70 -10.88 -12.47
N ILE A 69 -10.66 -11.51 -11.29
CA ILE A 69 -11.27 -12.83 -11.05
C ILE A 69 -12.79 -12.75 -11.23
N LEU A 70 -13.46 -11.76 -10.62
CA LEU A 70 -14.90 -11.56 -10.78
C LEU A 70 -15.27 -11.42 -12.25
N THR A 71 -14.58 -10.53 -12.97
CA THR A 71 -14.85 -10.29 -14.40
C THR A 71 -14.65 -11.56 -15.22
N TYR A 72 -13.58 -12.32 -14.96
CA TYR A 72 -13.32 -13.59 -15.62
C TYR A 72 -14.44 -14.61 -15.37
N VAL A 73 -14.86 -14.77 -14.10
CA VAL A 73 -15.95 -15.67 -13.72
C VAL A 73 -17.24 -15.28 -14.42
N TYR A 74 -17.62 -14.00 -14.39
CA TYR A 74 -18.80 -13.49 -15.08
C TYR A 74 -18.75 -13.79 -16.59
N PHE A 75 -17.61 -13.58 -17.23
CA PHE A 75 -17.43 -13.84 -18.65
C PHE A 75 -17.58 -15.32 -18.98
N VAL A 76 -16.91 -16.21 -18.25
CA VAL A 76 -16.99 -17.66 -18.46
C VAL A 76 -18.41 -18.19 -18.23
N PHE A 77 -19.08 -17.76 -17.16
CA PHE A 77 -20.48 -18.14 -16.91
C PHE A 77 -21.42 -17.62 -17.99
N GLY A 78 -21.23 -16.38 -18.45
CA GLY A 78 -21.99 -15.80 -19.55
C GLY A 78 -21.82 -16.57 -20.87
N CYS A 79 -20.57 -16.88 -21.24
CA CYS A 79 -20.26 -17.66 -22.43
C CYS A 79 -20.84 -19.09 -22.36
N ARG A 80 -20.70 -19.77 -21.22
CA ARG A 80 -21.29 -21.11 -21.03
C ARG A 80 -22.81 -21.10 -21.12
N ARG A 81 -23.47 -20.07 -20.56
CA ARG A 81 -24.93 -19.93 -20.63
C ARG A 81 -25.41 -19.71 -22.06
N LYS A 82 -24.70 -18.86 -22.84
CA LYS A 82 -25.01 -18.64 -24.27
C LYS A 82 -24.85 -19.92 -25.09
N GLN A 83 -23.76 -20.67 -24.88
CA GLN A 83 -23.53 -21.92 -25.62
C GLN A 83 -24.60 -22.97 -25.34
N LYS A 84 -25.03 -23.13 -24.08
CA LYS A 84 -26.07 -24.09 -23.73
C LYS A 84 -27.41 -23.77 -24.41
N ILE A 85 -27.83 -22.51 -24.37
CA ILE A 85 -29.07 -22.04 -25.01
C ILE A 85 -29.03 -22.29 -26.52
N ILE A 86 -27.92 -21.97 -27.20
CA ILE A 86 -27.76 -22.20 -28.64
C ILE A 86 -27.85 -23.70 -28.96
N SER A 87 -27.21 -24.55 -28.16
CA SER A 87 -27.25 -26.00 -28.38
C SER A 87 -28.66 -26.58 -28.21
N ASP A 88 -29.43 -26.07 -27.25
CA ASP A 88 -30.81 -26.50 -27.02
C ASP A 88 -31.71 -26.04 -28.18
N ILE A 89 -31.60 -24.78 -28.62
CA ILE A 89 -32.32 -24.27 -29.79
C ILE A 89 -32.02 -25.11 -31.04
N ASN A 90 -30.75 -25.42 -31.28
CA ASN A 90 -30.35 -26.19 -32.46
C ASN A 90 -30.91 -27.62 -32.42
N ARG A 91 -30.95 -28.26 -31.24
CA ARG A 91 -31.62 -29.56 -31.06
C ARG A 91 -33.13 -29.50 -31.33
N TYR A 92 -33.82 -28.45 -30.88
CA TYR A 92 -35.25 -28.28 -31.17
C TYR A 92 -35.51 -28.14 -32.67
N GLN A 93 -34.70 -27.36 -33.39
CA GLN A 93 -34.83 -27.20 -34.85
C GLN A 93 -34.60 -28.54 -35.58
N LEU A 94 -33.53 -29.27 -35.24
CA LEU A 94 -33.26 -30.60 -35.79
C LEU A 94 -34.41 -31.59 -35.55
N SER A 95 -34.99 -31.59 -34.34
CA SER A 95 -36.14 -32.45 -34.03
C SER A 95 -37.40 -32.11 -34.83
N LYS A 96 -37.57 -30.84 -35.18
CA LYS A 96 -38.71 -30.34 -35.96
C LYS A 96 -38.57 -30.69 -37.44
N GLU A 97 -37.37 -30.54 -38.00
CA GLU A 97 -37.04 -30.89 -39.38
C GLU A 97 -37.13 -32.41 -39.64
N MET A 98 -36.79 -33.25 -38.64
CA MET A 98 -36.86 -34.72 -38.79
C MET A 98 -38.30 -35.29 -38.71
N LYS A 99 -39.26 -34.57 -38.13
CA LYS A 99 -40.67 -35.04 -38.03
C LYS A 99 -41.32 -35.32 -39.39
N PRO A 100 -41.34 -34.38 -40.35
CA PRO A 100 -41.99 -34.61 -41.65
C PRO A 100 -41.26 -35.65 -42.51
N LEU A 101 -39.97 -35.88 -42.30
CA LEU A 101 -39.20 -36.91 -43.03
C LEU A 101 -39.56 -38.32 -42.57
N LYS A 102 -39.79 -38.53 -41.28
CA LYS A 102 -40.30 -39.81 -40.76
C LYS A 102 -41.72 -40.12 -41.23
N GLU A 103 -42.56 -39.09 -41.34
CA GLU A 103 -43.95 -39.23 -41.77
C GLU A 103 -44.07 -39.59 -43.26
N LYS A 104 -43.15 -39.11 -44.11
CA LYS A 104 -43.06 -39.50 -45.53
C LYS A 104 -42.53 -40.92 -45.75
N HIS A 105 -41.64 -41.43 -44.89
CA HIS A 105 -41.06 -42.77 -45.03
C HIS A 105 -41.87 -43.89 -44.35
N GLY A 106 -42.82 -43.57 -43.46
CA GLY A 106 -43.68 -44.54 -42.78
C GLY A 106 -45.01 -44.85 -43.49
N ASN A 107 -45.25 -44.27 -44.67
CA ASN A 107 -46.51 -44.37 -45.40
C ASN A 107 -46.36 -45.07 -46.78
N GLY A 108 -45.40 -46.02 -46.87
CA GLY A 108 -45.14 -46.86 -48.04
C GLY A 108 -45.25 -48.35 -47.69
#